data_AF-A0A2G5TTC6-F1
#
_entry.id   AF-A0A2G5TTC6-F1
#
_cell.length_a   1.000
_cell.length_b   1.000
_cell.length_c   1.000
_cell.angle_alpha   90.00
_cell.angle_beta   90.00
_cell.angle_gamma   90.00
#
_symmetry.space_group_name_H-M   'P 1'
#
loop_
_entity.id
_entity.type
_entity.pdbx_description
1 polymer ?
#
loop_
_entity_poly.entity_id
_entity_poly.type
_entity_poly.pdbx_seq_one_letter_code
_entity_poly.pdbx_strand_id
1 'polypeptide(L)'
;MNIDDGAADDIDFEEYTTPDEVMRKMAMVWQNELCAPCLLPTQMGLVDILLDQIKGMEDNIARQADRMQLRISLHRMELQRISFMTSDYMRCRLQKIESNPNDAIDQHQRRKQENQSDLLSETELQFAKEYANAEAELFEKTVLGAVF
;
A
#
# COMPACT_ATOMS: atom_id res chain seq x y z
N MET A 1 14.58 1.43 -32.37
CA MET A 1 14.84 2.03 -31.05
C MET A 1 14.84 0.89 -30.06
N ASN A 2 16.02 0.51 -29.55
CA ASN A 2 16.10 -0.36 -28.39
C ASN A 2 15.64 0.49 -27.20
N ILE A 3 14.46 0.17 -26.68
CA ILE A 3 14.08 0.63 -25.35
C ILE A 3 14.77 -0.36 -24.42
N ASP A 4 15.78 0.16 -23.74
CA ASP A 4 16.44 -0.45 -22.61
C ASP A 4 15.42 -0.59 -21.48
N ASP A 5 14.66 -1.70 -21.47
CA ASP A 5 13.76 -2.11 -20.38
C ASP A 5 14.58 -2.73 -19.22
N GLY A 6 15.63 -2.01 -18.82
CA GLY A 6 16.63 -2.42 -17.84
C GLY A 6 16.65 -1.49 -16.63
N ALA A 7 15.59 -1.48 -15.84
CA ALA A 7 15.61 -1.21 -14.41
C ALA A 7 14.18 -1.34 -13.86
N ALA A 8 13.79 -2.55 -13.50
CA ALA A 8 12.96 -2.67 -12.31
C ALA A 8 13.83 -2.09 -11.20
N ASP A 9 13.57 -0.83 -10.85
CA ASP A 9 14.12 -0.17 -9.68
C ASP A 9 13.64 -1.00 -8.49
N ASP A 10 14.41 -2.04 -8.15
CA ASP A 10 14.44 -2.59 -6.80
C ASP A 10 14.84 -1.42 -5.94
N ILE A 11 13.84 -0.67 -5.48
CA ILE A 11 14.10 0.51 -4.70
C ILE A 11 14.64 0.03 -3.37
N ASP A 12 15.97 0.02 -3.26
CA ASP A 12 16.68 -0.43 -2.09
C ASP A 12 16.22 0.38 -0.88
N PHE A 13 15.45 -0.27 -0.01
CA PHE A 13 14.89 0.37 1.18
C PHE A 13 15.97 0.67 2.22
N GLU A 14 17.18 0.13 2.05
CA GLU A 14 18.34 0.44 2.90
C GLU A 14 18.94 1.84 2.61
N GLU A 15 18.48 2.55 1.56
CA GLU A 15 18.98 3.90 1.21
C GLU A 15 18.03 5.05 1.62
N TYR A 16 17.05 4.85 2.52
CA TYR A 16 16.21 5.95 3.02
C TYR A 16 16.82 6.61 4.26
N THR A 17 17.44 7.77 4.04
CA THR A 17 18.39 8.36 5.00
C THR A 17 17.76 9.46 5.86
N THR A 18 16.62 10.07 5.48
CA THR A 18 15.93 11.11 6.28
C THR A 18 14.39 11.08 6.23
N PRO A 19 13.67 11.59 7.25
CA PRO A 19 12.19 11.65 7.24
C PRO A 19 11.59 12.44 6.06
N ASP A 20 12.28 13.45 5.55
CA ASP A 20 11.82 14.24 4.39
C ASP A 20 11.84 13.42 3.10
N GLU A 21 12.86 12.59 2.90
CA GLU A 21 12.97 11.71 1.74
C GLU A 21 11.90 10.62 1.74
N VAL A 22 11.63 10.02 2.91
CA VAL A 22 10.53 9.06 3.10
C VAL A 22 9.19 9.70 2.68
N MET A 23 8.94 10.93 3.10
CA MET A 23 7.72 11.66 2.76
C MET A 23 7.61 11.98 1.27
N ARG A 24 8.71 12.42 0.63
CA ARG A 24 8.73 12.67 -0.82
C ARG A 24 8.49 11.41 -1.62
N LYS A 25 9.13 10.29 -1.26
CA LYS A 25 8.89 9.01 -1.91
C LYS A 25 7.45 8.55 -1.73
N MET A 26 6.90 8.69 -0.53
CA MET A 26 5.52 8.26 -0.27
C MET A 26 4.52 9.06 -1.10
N ALA A 27 4.71 10.38 -1.20
CA ALA A 27 3.87 11.21 -2.04
C ALA A 27 3.90 10.75 -3.51
N MET A 28 5.08 10.41 -4.03
CA MET A 28 5.24 9.90 -5.40
C MET A 28 4.56 8.54 -5.59
N VAL A 29 4.83 7.58 -4.70
CA VAL A 29 4.23 6.24 -4.75
C VAL A 29 2.71 6.32 -4.68
N TRP A 30 2.17 7.13 -3.75
CA TRP A 30 0.74 7.34 -3.60
C TRP A 30 0.10 7.96 -4.85
N GLN A 31 0.73 9.00 -5.44
CA GLN A 31 0.24 9.61 -6.67
C GLN A 31 0.27 8.64 -7.86
N ASN A 32 1.32 7.83 -7.97
CA ASN A 32 1.44 6.83 -9.02
C ASN A 32 0.34 5.78 -8.88
N GLU A 33 0.10 5.29 -7.66
CA GLU A 33 -0.96 4.33 -7.39
C GLU A 33 -2.35 4.92 -7.68
N LEU A 34 -2.61 6.18 -7.32
CA LEU A 34 -3.86 6.87 -7.64
C LEU A 34 -4.11 7.00 -9.14
N CYS A 35 -3.07 7.31 -9.92
CA CYS A 35 -3.20 7.61 -11.34
C CYS A 35 -3.12 6.36 -12.23
N ALA A 36 -2.50 5.28 -11.77
CA ALA A 36 -2.31 4.07 -12.57
C ALA A 36 -3.63 3.29 -12.71
N PRO A 37 -4.02 2.86 -13.92
CA PRO A 37 -5.21 2.03 -14.11
C PRO A 37 -5.00 0.60 -13.63
N CYS A 38 -3.74 0.14 -13.53
CA CYS A 38 -3.35 -1.16 -13.04
C CYS A 38 -2.71 -1.06 -11.64
N LEU A 39 -2.65 -2.19 -10.95
CA LEU A 39 -1.99 -2.32 -9.65
C LEU A 39 -0.46 -2.25 -9.83
N LEU A 40 0.21 -1.44 -9.02
CA LEU A 40 1.66 -1.30 -9.05
C LEU A 40 2.35 -2.23 -8.03
N PRO A 41 3.67 -2.46 -8.13
CA PRO A 41 4.42 -3.20 -7.13
C PRO A 41 4.23 -2.65 -5.72
N THR A 42 4.19 -3.55 -4.74
CA THR A 42 3.89 -3.15 -3.37
C THR A 42 5.05 -2.35 -2.77
N GLN A 43 4.71 -1.33 -1.98
CA GLN A 43 5.66 -0.46 -1.27
C GLN A 43 5.42 -0.53 0.24
N MET A 44 5.06 -1.70 0.77
CA MET A 44 4.75 -1.88 2.19
C MET A 44 5.89 -1.47 3.12
N GLY A 45 7.16 -1.64 2.72
CA GLY A 45 8.29 -1.15 3.51
C GLY A 45 8.20 0.35 3.81
N LEU A 46 7.69 1.15 2.87
CA LEU A 46 7.47 2.58 3.08
C LEU A 46 6.31 2.86 4.04
N VAL A 47 5.25 2.06 3.92
CA VAL A 47 4.09 2.12 4.80
C VAL A 47 4.50 1.80 6.23
N ASP A 48 5.29 0.76 6.45
CA ASP A 48 5.76 0.33 7.77
C ASP A 48 6.63 1.42 8.43
N ILE A 49 7.56 2.02 7.68
CA ILE A 49 8.37 3.15 8.17
C ILE A 49 7.48 4.31 8.61
N LEU A 50 6.45 4.66 7.82
CA LEU A 50 5.55 5.76 8.15
C LEU A 50 4.65 5.44 9.34
N LEU A 51 4.21 4.20 9.50
CA LEU A 51 3.44 3.77 10.67
C LEU A 51 4.28 3.89 11.95
N ASP A 52 5.56 3.51 11.90
CA ASP A 52 6.49 3.69 13.02
C ASP A 52 6.72 5.18 13.33
N GLN A 53 6.89 6.03 12.31
CA GLN A 53 7.03 7.47 12.47
C GLN A 53 5.78 8.12 13.07
N ILE A 54 4.58 7.73 12.61
CA ILE A 54 3.30 8.18 13.16
C ILE A 54 3.23 7.84 14.64
N LYS A 55 3.48 6.57 15.00
CA LYS A 55 3.42 6.11 16.38
C LYS A 55 4.43 6.84 17.28
N GLY A 56 5.66 7.03 16.80
CA GLY A 56 6.68 7.78 17.53
C GLY A 56 6.29 9.25 17.77
N MET A 57 5.69 9.91 16.79
CA MET A 57 5.19 11.28 16.93
C MET A 57 3.99 11.36 17.88
N GLU A 58 3.06 10.40 17.83
CA GLU A 58 1.92 10.31 18.75
C GLU A 58 2.38 10.16 20.21
N ASP A 59 3.32 9.24 20.47
CA ASP A 59 3.90 9.03 21.80
C ASP A 59 4.59 10.30 22.32
N ASN A 60 5.33 10.99 21.46
CA ASN A 60 6.01 12.23 21.81
C ASN A 60 5.02 13.35 22.16
N ILE A 61 3.92 13.48 21.41
CA ILE A 61 2.86 14.44 21.71
C ILE A 61 2.14 14.07 23.01
N ALA A 62 1.90 12.78 23.26
CA ALA A 62 1.22 12.30 24.46
C ALA A 62 2.00 12.60 25.75
N ARG A 63 3.34 12.56 25.69
CA ARG A 63 4.25 12.84 26.81
C ARG A 63 4.40 14.33 27.13
N GLN A 64 3.93 15.23 26.28
CA GLN A 64 4.07 16.68 26.49
C GLN A 64 2.97 17.21 27.42
N ALA A 65 3.38 17.91 28.49
CA ALA A 65 2.49 18.41 29.53
C ALA A 65 1.62 19.59 29.08
N ASP A 66 2.11 20.42 28.16
CA ASP A 66 1.44 21.65 27.72
C ASP A 66 0.81 21.46 26.33
N ARG A 67 -0.44 21.00 26.31
CA ARG A 67 -1.21 20.69 25.10
C ARG A 67 -1.58 21.91 24.24
N MET A 68 -1.30 23.13 24.71
CA MET A 68 -1.74 24.39 24.08
C MET A 68 -0.65 25.06 23.23
N GLN A 69 0.53 24.45 23.13
CA GLN A 69 1.63 24.99 22.32
C GLN A 69 1.35 24.84 20.82
N LEU A 70 1.58 25.92 20.07
CA LEU A 70 1.49 25.95 18.60
C LEU A 70 2.26 24.79 17.95
N ARG A 71 3.43 24.44 18.49
CA ARG A 71 4.24 23.30 18.02
C ARG A 71 3.48 21.97 18.05
N ILE A 72 2.72 21.70 19.12
CA ILE A 72 1.92 20.47 19.23
C ILE A 72 0.81 20.46 18.19
N SER A 73 0.13 21.59 18.01
CA SER A 73 -0.92 21.73 16.99
C SER A 73 -0.37 21.47 15.58
N LEU A 74 0.83 21.98 15.27
CA LEU A 74 1.51 21.70 13.99
C LEU A 74 1.85 20.22 13.83
N HIS A 75 2.41 19.57 14.85
CA HIS A 75 2.70 18.13 14.78
C HIS A 75 1.44 17.28 14.64
N ARG A 76 0.33 17.65 15.30
CA ARG A 76 -0.97 16.98 15.12
C ARG A 76 -1.50 17.13 13.70
N MET A 77 -1.42 18.32 13.12
CA MET A 77 -1.82 18.55 11.74
C MET A 77 -0.99 17.70 10.77
N GLU A 78 0.32 17.62 10.99
CA GLU A 78 1.19 16.81 10.15
C GLU A 78 0.91 15.31 10.29
N LEU A 79 0.66 14.83 11.52
CA LEU A 79 0.21 13.45 11.74
C LEU A 79 -1.04 13.13 10.92
N GLN A 80 -2.05 14.01 10.93
CA GLN A 80 -3.25 13.79 10.13
C GLN A 80 -2.96 13.72 8.64
N ARG A 81 -2.04 14.55 8.13
CA ARG A 81 -1.62 14.55 6.73
C ARG A 81 -0.96 13.22 6.34
N ILE A 82 -0.02 12.74 7.15
CA ILE A 82 0.69 11.48 6.92
C ILE A 82 -0.30 10.31 7.02
N SER A 83 -1.10 10.24 8.09
CA SER A 83 -2.09 9.19 8.28
C SER A 83 -3.11 9.13 7.14
N PHE A 84 -3.57 10.27 6.65
CA PHE A 84 -4.47 10.34 5.49
C PHE A 84 -3.79 9.72 4.26
N MET A 85 -2.59 10.17 3.91
CA MET A 85 -1.86 9.69 2.73
C MET A 85 -1.59 8.18 2.78
N THR A 86 -1.10 7.68 3.92
CA THR A 86 -0.85 6.24 4.10
C THR A 86 -2.13 5.42 4.02
N SER A 87 -3.22 5.89 4.65
CA SER A 87 -4.50 5.20 4.58
C SER A 87 -5.09 5.20 3.18
N ASP A 88 -4.96 6.31 2.46
CA ASP A 88 -5.53 6.46 1.12
C ASP A 88 -4.79 5.62 0.09
N TYR A 89 -3.46 5.55 0.19
CA TYR A 89 -2.65 4.60 -0.58
C TYR A 89 -3.14 3.15 -0.41
N MET A 90 -3.34 2.70 0.83
CA MET A 90 -3.85 1.35 1.09
C MET A 90 -5.26 1.14 0.54
N ARG A 91 -6.17 2.12 0.68
CA ARG A 91 -7.52 2.01 0.11
C ARG A 91 -7.49 1.86 -1.41
N CYS A 92 -6.68 2.66 -2.10
CA CYS A 92 -6.57 2.60 -3.56
C CYS A 92 -6.09 1.23 -4.03
N ARG A 93 -5.09 0.66 -3.35
CA ARG A 93 -4.59 -0.68 -3.65
C ARG A 93 -5.63 -1.75 -3.42
N LEU A 94 -6.29 -1.74 -2.27
CA LEU A 94 -7.35 -2.70 -1.96
C LEU A 94 -8.49 -2.64 -2.98
N GLN A 95 -8.92 -1.45 -3.40
CA GLN A 95 -9.94 -1.30 -4.44
C GLN A 95 -9.51 -1.92 -5.78
N LYS A 96 -8.25 -1.76 -6.17
CA LYS A 96 -7.72 -2.38 -7.40
C LYS A 96 -7.65 -3.91 -7.28
N ILE A 97 -7.28 -4.43 -6.11
CA ILE A 97 -7.27 -5.88 -5.83
C ILE A 97 -8.70 -6.42 -5.87
N GLU A 98 -9.66 -5.75 -5.23
CA GLU A 98 -11.08 -6.12 -5.21
C GLU A 98 -11.70 -6.14 -6.61
N SER A 99 -11.22 -5.29 -7.52
CA SER A 99 -11.74 -5.24 -8.90
C SER A 99 -11.47 -6.53 -9.68
N ASN A 100 -10.36 -7.23 -9.39
CA ASN A 100 -10.08 -8.55 -9.97
C ASN A 100 -9.05 -9.30 -9.11
N PRO A 101 -9.50 -10.00 -8.05
CA PRO A 101 -8.60 -10.65 -7.09
C PRO A 101 -7.81 -11.81 -7.73
N ASN A 102 -8.43 -12.56 -8.65
CA ASN A 102 -7.80 -13.69 -9.31
C ASN A 102 -6.64 -13.24 -10.21
N ASP A 103 -6.84 -12.19 -11.00
CA ASP A 103 -5.78 -11.61 -11.85
C ASP A 103 -4.64 -11.04 -11.00
N ALA A 104 -4.95 -10.37 -9.88
CA ALA A 104 -3.92 -9.87 -8.96
C ALA A 104 -3.04 -11.01 -8.39
N ILE A 105 -3.66 -12.14 -7.99
CA ILE A 105 -2.95 -13.32 -7.49
C ILE A 105 -2.06 -13.94 -8.59
N ASP A 106 -2.61 -14.11 -9.80
CA ASP A 106 -1.89 -14.72 -10.92
C ASP A 106 -0.69 -13.86 -11.37
N GLN A 107 -0.88 -12.53 -11.44
CA GLN A 107 0.19 -11.60 -11.76
C GLN A 107 1.29 -11.60 -10.69
N HIS A 108 0.93 -11.66 -9.41
CA HIS A 108 1.90 -11.76 -8.32
C HIS A 108 2.73 -13.05 -8.43
N GLN A 109 2.08 -14.19 -8.69
CA GLN A 109 2.79 -15.46 -8.88
C GLN A 109 3.72 -15.45 -10.09
N ARG A 110 3.28 -14.86 -11.21
CA ARG A 110 4.10 -14.73 -12.42
C ARG A 110 5.35 -13.88 -12.19
N ARG A 111 5.19 -12.71 -11.56
CA ARG A 111 6.33 -11.84 -11.19
C ARG A 111 7.34 -12.55 -10.29
N LYS A 112 6.84 -13.34 -9.32
CA LYS A 112 7.69 -14.14 -8.44
C LYS A 112 8.49 -15.22 -9.18
N GLN A 113 7.89 -15.85 -10.20
CA GLN A 113 8.60 -16.82 -11.07
C GLN A 113 9.67 -16.14 -11.93
N GLU A 114 9.43 -14.90 -12.33
CA GLU A 114 10.33 -14.08 -13.15
C GLU A 114 11.41 -13.35 -12.31
N ASN A 115 11.48 -13.59 -11.00
CA ASN A 115 12.33 -12.87 -10.05
C ASN A 115 12.19 -11.34 -10.14
N GLN A 116 10.97 -10.86 -10.37
CA GLN A 116 10.63 -9.43 -10.33
C GLN A 116 10.13 -9.02 -8.95
N SER A 117 10.03 -7.71 -8.72
CA SER A 117 9.50 -7.15 -7.49
C SER A 117 8.06 -7.61 -7.20
N ASP A 118 7.79 -7.81 -5.92
CA ASP A 118 6.50 -8.32 -5.44
C ASP A 118 5.36 -7.33 -5.74
N LEU A 119 4.31 -7.85 -6.38
CA LEU A 119 3.12 -7.05 -6.68
C LEU A 119 2.26 -6.77 -5.44
N LEU A 120 2.14 -7.78 -4.58
CA LEU A 120 1.28 -7.84 -3.41
C LEU A 120 2.15 -8.12 -2.20
N SER A 121 1.82 -7.50 -1.07
CA SER A 121 2.34 -7.94 0.21
C SER A 121 1.73 -9.27 0.63
N GLU A 122 2.31 -9.93 1.65
CA GLU A 122 1.74 -11.17 2.19
C GLU A 122 0.31 -10.97 2.71
N THR A 123 0.02 -9.83 3.33
CA THR A 123 -1.32 -9.50 3.84
C THR A 123 -2.30 -9.18 2.72
N GLU A 124 -1.86 -8.47 1.68
CA GLU A 124 -2.66 -8.21 0.48
C GLU A 124 -2.96 -9.51 -0.28
N LEU A 125 -1.99 -10.42 -0.37
CA LEU A 125 -2.17 -11.73 -0.99
C LEU A 125 -3.17 -12.59 -0.22
N GLN A 126 -3.13 -12.56 1.11
CA GLN A 126 -4.10 -13.26 1.94
C GLN A 126 -5.51 -12.68 1.74
N PHE A 127 -5.64 -11.35 1.76
CA PHE A 127 -6.89 -10.66 1.48
C PHE A 127 -7.45 -11.03 0.10
N ALA A 128 -6.62 -11.00 -0.95
CA ALA A 128 -7.05 -11.34 -2.31
C ALA A 128 -7.60 -12.77 -2.41
N LYS A 129 -6.94 -13.74 -1.75
CA LYS A 129 -7.39 -15.14 -1.71
C LYS A 129 -8.72 -15.30 -0.99
N GLU A 130 -8.86 -14.65 0.17
CA GLU A 130 -10.10 -14.68 0.96
C GLU A 130 -11.25 -14.05 0.17
N TYR A 131 -11.01 -12.91 -0.48
CA TYR A 131 -11.99 -12.22 -1.28
C TYR A 131 -12.42 -13.04 -2.51
N ALA A 132 -11.46 -13.64 -3.24
CA ALA A 132 -11.77 -14.52 -4.38
C ALA A 132 -12.60 -15.75 -3.96
N ASN A 133 -12.29 -16.34 -2.82
CA ASN A 133 -13.06 -17.48 -2.29
C ASN A 133 -14.49 -17.06 -1.92
N ALA A 134 -14.65 -15.92 -1.25
CA ALA A 134 -15.97 -15.39 -0.89
C ALA A 134 -16.81 -15.04 -2.11
N GLU A 135 -16.18 -14.45 -3.13
CA GLU A 135 -16.82 -14.17 -4.43
C GLU A 135 -17.28 -15.46 -5.13
N ALA A 136 -16.41 -16.49 -5.19
CA ALA A 136 -16.74 -17.78 -5.78
C ALA A 136 -17.91 -18.48 -5.05
N GLU A 137 -17.89 -18.49 -3.71
CA GLU A 137 -18.97 -19.06 -2.90
C GLU A 137 -20.31 -18.33 -3.14
N LEU A 138 -20.27 -17.01 -3.28
CA LEU A 138 -21.46 -16.20 -3.61
C LEU A 138 -22.00 -16.57 -5.00
N PHE A 139 -21.13 -16.68 -6.01
CA PHE A 139 -21.55 -17.09 -7.36
C PHE A 139 -22.13 -18.50 -7.38
N GLU A 140 -21.53 -19.44 -6.65
CA GLU A 140 -22.03 -20.80 -6.52
C GLU A 140 -23.45 -20.82 -5.94
N LYS A 141 -23.68 -20.10 -4.84
CA LYS A 141 -24.99 -20.07 -4.17
C LYS A 141 -26.08 -19.35 -4.97
N THR A 142 -25.71 -18.37 -5.79
CA THR A 142 -26.69 -17.48 -6.45
C THR A 142 -27.04 -17.92 -7.86
N VAL A 143 -26.05 -18.26 -8.68
CA VAL A 143 -26.27 -18.42 -10.14
C VAL A 143 -25.71 -19.73 -10.71
N LEU A 144 -24.67 -20.34 -10.11
CA LEU A 144 -24.05 -21.56 -10.66
C LEU A 144 -24.62 -22.86 -10.05
N GLY A 145 -25.07 -22.82 -8.80
CA GLY A 145 -25.65 -23.97 -8.08
C GLY A 145 -27.15 -24.14 -8.28
N ALA A 146 -27.80 -23.23 -9.01
CA ALA A 146 -29.20 -23.37 -9.40
C ALA A 146 -29.34 -24.42 -10.51
N VAL A 147 -29.64 -25.66 -10.12
CA VAL A 147 -30.16 -26.66 -11.05
C VAL A 147 -31.59 -26.25 -11.40
N PHE A 148 -31.80 -25.80 -12.64
CA PHE A 148 -33.14 -25.62 -13.21
C PHE A 148 -33.79 -26.97 -13.51
#